data_AF-A0A2G4SFY7-F1
#
_entry.id   AF-A0A2G4SFY7-F1
#
_cell.length_a   1.000
_cell.length_b   1.000
_cell.length_c   1.000
_cell.angle_alpha   90.00
_cell.angle_beta   90.00
_cell.angle_gamma   90.00
#
_symmetry.space_group_name_H-M   'P 1'
#
loop_
_entity.id
_entity.type
_entity.pdbx_description
1 polymer ?
#
loop_
_entity_poly.entity_id
_entity_poly.type
_entity_poly.pdbx_seq_one_letter_code
_entity_poly.pdbx_strand_id
1 'polypeptide(L)'
;MPARKTNKELPRKEESNDLKGLNKTNRSSSKDKLTISVTENSSPEQILRSSWLFLSTFQFFFLFQDYFELSSLNIEQLENAMMQQESNEFLKQFMCHVLTPLLSSNQRRAINPDNYEQYLFTLFPEFGPKFQKLHVVDRIQLLKRIEEAHLENNSEDFLAWKNSMDVNELRVAPLGKDDAGWNYWYFGDTRLYREIPVSNGKKGLKEITNNQFTFELVCSNLEDWERIVESFRTAKRKARELSEKIIELGEEMIARIKSREAAKLKQEARLKRAKELEQIPKKRSRRLEAKYEEEAKRQKVEEIASQQAILEEIERQKRVREAKQQREEEQRQYRTEDARLKMDVSNYIKQKMNEAEEDDERLEYKQLKNQLHKDASRQEKLKKMRGWLKLLKEDEEISISLKVDKEKQITFEGDNKDQADESFTEVYKKLLLNKYRSLKDFCADMNELEDHDTSFLVSAWKDK
;
A
#
# COMPACT_ATOMS: atom_id res chain seq x y z
N MET A 1 -30.74 -22.61 64.46
CA MET A 1 -31.12 -21.71 65.58
C MET A 1 -29.85 -21.41 66.39
N PRO A 2 -29.67 -20.18 66.89
CA PRO A 2 -28.74 -19.17 66.34
C PRO A 2 -27.47 -18.98 67.22
N ALA A 3 -26.44 -18.24 66.81
CA ALA A 3 -26.34 -16.82 67.19
C ALA A 3 -25.18 -16.08 66.47
N ARG A 4 -25.51 -14.90 65.95
CA ARG A 4 -24.61 -13.77 65.67
C ARG A 4 -23.93 -13.29 66.96
N LYS A 5 -22.70 -12.76 66.85
CA LYS A 5 -22.35 -11.42 67.37
C LYS A 5 -21.04 -10.91 66.76
N THR A 6 -21.08 -9.63 66.44
CA THR A 6 -20.14 -8.75 65.74
C THR A 6 -19.01 -8.24 66.66
N ASN A 7 -17.81 -7.94 66.12
CA ASN A 7 -17.16 -6.64 66.35
C ASN A 7 -15.87 -6.38 65.52
N LYS A 8 -15.85 -5.17 64.95
CA LYS A 8 -14.78 -4.15 64.87
C LYS A 8 -13.48 -4.35 64.07
N GLU A 9 -13.47 -3.66 62.91
CA GLU A 9 -12.53 -2.61 62.45
C GLU A 9 -11.04 -2.63 62.91
N LEU A 10 -10.18 -3.04 61.95
CA LEU A 10 -8.99 -2.37 61.36
C LEU A 10 -8.47 -1.05 61.99
N PRO A 11 -7.14 -0.74 61.95
CA PRO A 11 -6.47 -0.44 60.66
C PRO A 11 -4.96 -0.76 60.45
N ARG A 12 -4.67 -0.93 59.16
CA ARG A 12 -3.47 -0.65 58.32
C ARG A 12 -2.08 -0.45 58.96
N LYS A 13 -1.09 -1.13 58.36
CA LYS A 13 0.24 -0.57 58.02
C LYS A 13 0.78 -1.18 56.72
N GLU A 14 1.40 -0.32 55.93
CA GLU A 14 2.12 -0.55 54.68
C GLU A 14 3.49 -1.19 54.96
N GLU A 15 3.97 -2.09 54.09
CA GLU A 15 5.40 -2.37 53.92
C GLU A 15 5.76 -2.60 52.45
N SER A 16 6.73 -1.80 52.00
CA SER A 16 7.60 -1.97 50.84
C SER A 16 8.48 -3.21 50.96
N ASN A 17 8.88 -3.84 49.84
CA ASN A 17 10.26 -4.31 49.65
C ASN A 17 10.60 -4.80 48.22
N ASP A 18 11.59 -4.10 47.67
CA ASP A 18 12.72 -4.46 46.82
C ASP A 18 12.83 -5.80 46.05
N LEU A 19 13.03 -5.60 44.74
CA LEU A 19 13.95 -6.22 43.78
C LEU A 19 14.95 -7.30 44.26
N LYS A 20 14.91 -8.46 43.58
CA LYS A 20 16.09 -9.14 42.98
C LYS A 20 15.63 -10.19 41.95
N GLY A 21 16.14 -10.06 40.73
CA GLY A 21 15.64 -10.74 39.53
C GLY A 21 16.24 -12.11 39.21
N LEU A 22 15.78 -12.68 38.10
CA LEU A 22 16.60 -13.51 37.21
C LEU A 22 15.95 -13.65 35.83
N ASN A 23 16.79 -13.52 34.81
CA ASN A 23 16.52 -13.62 33.38
C ASN A 23 15.68 -14.84 32.96
N LYS A 24 14.59 -14.60 32.23
CA LYS A 24 14.08 -15.51 31.19
C LYS A 24 13.75 -14.71 29.93
N THR A 25 14.68 -14.83 28.99
CA THR A 25 14.53 -14.73 27.54
C THR A 25 13.13 -14.38 27.02
N ASN A 26 13.00 -13.14 26.53
CA ASN A 26 11.90 -12.67 25.72
C ASN A 26 11.77 -13.51 24.44
N ARG A 27 10.85 -14.48 24.46
CA ARG A 27 10.10 -14.92 23.28
C ARG A 27 8.62 -14.60 23.52
N SER A 28 8.28 -13.32 23.51
CA SER A 28 6.90 -12.89 23.33
C SER A 28 6.70 -12.57 21.85
N SER A 29 6.41 -13.59 21.04
CA SER A 29 5.58 -13.36 19.87
C SER A 29 4.16 -13.13 20.39
N SER A 30 3.84 -11.89 20.80
CA SER A 30 2.43 -11.51 20.88
C SER A 30 1.92 -11.62 19.44
N LYS A 31 1.02 -12.57 19.20
CA LYS A 31 0.08 -12.42 18.10
C LYS A 31 -0.77 -11.23 18.53
N ASP A 32 -0.39 -10.03 18.09
CA ASP A 32 -1.21 -8.85 18.29
C ASP A 32 -2.60 -9.19 17.76
N LYS A 33 -3.57 -9.14 18.66
CA LYS A 33 -4.96 -9.48 18.34
C LYS A 33 -5.39 -8.44 17.31
N LEU A 34 -5.77 -8.89 16.12
CA LEU A 34 -6.30 -8.02 15.09
C LEU A 34 -7.57 -7.35 15.65
N THR A 35 -7.53 -6.03 15.86
CA THR A 35 -8.61 -5.27 16.48
C THR A 35 -8.88 -3.99 15.70
N ILE A 36 -10.16 -3.66 15.54
CA ILE A 36 -10.62 -2.35 15.06
C ILE A 36 -10.95 -1.49 16.29
N SER A 37 -10.38 -0.29 16.37
CA SER A 37 -10.51 0.61 17.53
C SER A 37 -11.69 1.58 17.44
N VAL A 38 -12.72 1.25 16.65
CA VAL A 38 -13.89 2.12 16.44
C VAL A 38 -14.92 1.89 17.55
N THR A 39 -15.51 2.98 18.02
CA THR A 39 -16.53 3.01 19.06
C THR A 39 -17.66 3.96 18.65
N GLU A 40 -18.78 3.95 19.39
CA GLU A 40 -19.92 4.85 19.12
C GLU A 40 -19.55 6.34 19.21
N ASN A 41 -18.44 6.69 19.87
CA ASN A 41 -17.95 8.07 19.98
C ASN A 41 -16.97 8.45 18.85
N SER A 42 -16.70 7.54 17.91
CA SER A 42 -15.80 7.81 16.78
C SER A 42 -16.46 8.75 15.78
N SER A 43 -15.69 9.23 14.80
CA SER A 43 -16.28 10.08 13.75
C SER A 43 -17.38 9.31 12.99
N PRO A 44 -18.43 10.01 12.48
CA PRO A 44 -19.49 9.36 11.72
C PRO A 44 -19.00 8.53 10.52
N GLU A 45 -17.96 9.00 9.86
CA GLU A 45 -17.30 8.31 8.76
C GLU A 45 -16.70 6.96 9.19
N GLN A 46 -15.96 6.94 10.32
CA GLN A 46 -15.38 5.71 10.86
C GLN A 46 -16.46 4.72 11.31
N ILE A 47 -17.54 5.22 11.91
CA ILE A 47 -18.67 4.40 12.35
C ILE A 47 -19.33 3.71 11.15
N LEU A 48 -19.67 4.47 10.09
CA LEU A 48 -20.32 3.91 8.89
C LEU A 48 -19.43 2.88 8.21
N ARG A 49 -18.14 3.19 8.01
CA ARG A 49 -17.20 2.29 7.31
C ARG A 49 -16.83 1.04 8.09
N SER A 50 -17.02 1.04 9.40
CA SER A 50 -16.68 -0.11 10.25
C SER A 50 -17.91 -0.93 10.66
N SER A 51 -19.11 -0.37 10.48
CA SER A 51 -20.36 -0.97 10.94
C SER A 51 -20.84 -2.08 10.02
N TRP A 52 -20.83 -3.32 10.51
CA TRP A 52 -21.42 -4.44 9.77
C TRP A 52 -22.92 -4.24 9.54
N LEU A 53 -23.59 -3.55 10.48
CA LEU A 53 -25.02 -3.27 10.40
C LEU A 53 -25.32 -2.31 9.24
N PHE A 54 -24.50 -1.27 9.06
CA PHE A 54 -24.64 -0.36 7.93
C PHE A 54 -24.42 -1.08 6.61
N LEU A 55 -23.33 -1.85 6.48
CA LEU A 55 -23.00 -2.56 5.24
C LEU A 55 -24.05 -3.59 4.84
N SER A 56 -24.55 -4.38 5.81
CA SER A 56 -25.62 -5.35 5.57
C SER A 56 -26.94 -4.68 5.17
N THR A 57 -27.29 -3.59 5.84
CA THR A 57 -28.50 -2.81 5.51
C THR A 57 -28.39 -2.17 4.12
N PHE A 58 -27.23 -1.59 3.80
CA PHE A 58 -26.96 -1.07 2.46
C PHE A 58 -27.09 -2.17 1.40
N GLN A 59 -26.49 -3.34 1.66
CA GLN A 59 -26.54 -4.47 0.74
C GLN A 59 -27.97 -4.91 0.47
N PHE A 60 -28.84 -4.91 1.46
CA PHE A 60 -30.26 -5.17 1.26
C PHE A 60 -30.86 -4.18 0.25
N PHE A 61 -30.77 -2.87 0.49
CA PHE A 61 -31.33 -1.88 -0.43
C PHE A 61 -30.69 -1.91 -1.82
N PHE A 62 -29.42 -2.30 -1.91
CA PHE A 62 -28.71 -2.48 -3.17
C PHE A 62 -29.21 -3.70 -3.95
N LEU A 63 -29.40 -4.84 -3.29
CA LEU A 63 -29.97 -6.04 -3.91
C LEU A 63 -31.39 -5.76 -4.41
N PHE A 64 -32.22 -5.12 -3.60
CA PHE A 64 -33.62 -4.81 -3.91
C PHE A 64 -33.79 -3.44 -4.59
N GLN A 65 -32.75 -2.90 -5.24
CA GLN A 65 -32.77 -1.54 -5.77
C GLN A 65 -33.89 -1.31 -6.80
N ASP A 66 -34.20 -2.31 -7.63
CA ASP A 66 -35.25 -2.18 -8.64
C ASP A 66 -36.64 -2.14 -8.00
N TYR A 67 -36.86 -2.94 -6.94
CA TYR A 67 -38.10 -2.93 -6.18
C TYR A 67 -38.35 -1.57 -5.49
N PHE A 68 -37.28 -0.95 -4.98
CA PHE A 68 -37.35 0.36 -4.34
C PHE A 68 -37.21 1.53 -5.31
N GLU A 69 -37.04 1.30 -6.62
CA GLU A 69 -36.79 2.35 -7.62
C GLU A 69 -35.52 3.18 -7.33
N LEU A 70 -34.46 2.53 -6.81
CA LEU A 70 -33.20 3.13 -6.40
C LEU A 70 -32.10 2.98 -7.47
N SER A 71 -32.41 3.29 -8.74
CA SER A 71 -31.56 3.00 -9.93
C SER A 71 -30.17 3.68 -9.97
N SER A 72 -29.81 4.46 -8.95
CA SER A 72 -28.49 5.07 -8.81
C SER A 72 -27.89 4.90 -7.41
N LEU A 73 -28.36 3.92 -6.63
CA LEU A 73 -27.88 3.73 -5.27
C LEU A 73 -26.39 3.37 -5.25
N ASN A 74 -25.62 4.18 -4.52
CA ASN A 74 -24.21 3.93 -4.30
C ASN A 74 -23.92 4.06 -2.80
N ILE A 75 -23.06 3.16 -2.30
CA ILE A 75 -22.64 3.15 -0.90
C ILE A 75 -22.01 4.47 -0.45
N GLU A 76 -21.23 5.12 -1.30
CA GLU A 76 -20.61 6.41 -1.03
C GLU A 76 -21.64 7.54 -0.94
N GLN A 77 -22.63 7.54 -1.82
CA GLN A 77 -23.70 8.55 -1.79
C GLN A 77 -24.53 8.41 -0.51
N LEU A 78 -24.89 7.18 -0.13
CA LEU A 78 -25.61 6.92 1.10
C LEU A 78 -24.76 7.25 2.34
N GLU A 79 -23.49 6.84 2.37
CA GLU A 79 -22.55 7.19 3.46
C GLU A 79 -22.48 8.72 3.64
N ASN A 80 -22.26 9.47 2.57
CA ASN A 80 -22.20 10.93 2.60
C ASN A 80 -23.51 11.56 3.11
N ALA A 81 -24.65 11.07 2.62
CA ALA A 81 -25.96 11.52 3.06
C ALA A 81 -26.21 11.23 4.56
N MET A 82 -25.76 10.07 5.04
CA MET A 82 -25.90 9.65 6.44
C MET A 82 -25.04 10.46 7.41
N MET A 83 -23.98 11.13 6.95
CA MET A 83 -23.13 12.00 7.77
C MET A 83 -23.62 13.45 7.84
N GLN A 84 -24.41 13.89 6.86
CA GLN A 84 -24.84 15.30 6.78
C GLN A 84 -25.87 15.63 7.88
N GLN A 85 -25.72 16.81 8.48
CA GLN A 85 -26.71 17.36 9.43
C GLN A 85 -27.76 18.23 8.74
N GLU A 86 -27.47 18.68 7.52
CA GLU A 86 -28.38 19.47 6.71
C GLU A 86 -29.27 18.59 5.83
N SER A 87 -30.32 19.22 5.30
CA SER A 87 -31.25 18.59 4.36
C SER A 87 -30.53 18.13 3.10
N ASN A 88 -30.44 16.81 2.90
CA ASN A 88 -29.88 16.19 1.70
C ASN A 88 -31.00 15.70 0.78
N GLU A 89 -31.06 16.20 -0.46
CA GLU A 89 -32.11 15.85 -1.43
C GLU A 89 -32.10 14.37 -1.81
N PHE A 90 -30.91 13.77 -1.98
CA PHE A 90 -30.79 12.33 -2.25
C PHE A 90 -31.37 11.50 -1.11
N LEU A 91 -31.08 11.85 0.15
CA LEU A 91 -31.58 11.15 1.33
C LEU A 91 -33.10 11.23 1.42
N LYS A 92 -33.68 12.40 1.17
CA LYS A 92 -35.15 12.57 1.18
C LYS A 92 -35.81 11.67 0.15
N GLN A 93 -35.26 11.64 -1.07
CA GLN A 93 -35.75 10.77 -2.14
C GLN A 93 -35.60 9.30 -1.76
N PHE A 94 -34.41 8.90 -1.30
CA PHE A 94 -34.14 7.55 -0.79
C PHE A 94 -35.17 7.14 0.29
N MET A 95 -35.43 8.01 1.27
CA MET A 95 -36.41 7.75 2.32
C MET A 95 -37.84 7.61 1.78
N CYS A 96 -38.25 8.45 0.83
CA CYS A 96 -39.56 8.30 0.19
C CYS A 96 -39.69 6.92 -0.47
N HIS A 97 -38.68 6.52 -1.23
CA HIS A 97 -38.66 5.24 -1.94
C HIS A 97 -38.71 4.03 -0.99
N VAL A 98 -37.89 4.00 0.07
CA VAL A 98 -37.87 2.86 1.00
C VAL A 98 -39.10 2.82 1.93
N LEU A 99 -39.74 3.96 2.21
CA LEU A 99 -40.94 4.00 3.05
C LEU A 99 -42.21 3.70 2.27
N THR A 100 -42.29 4.08 0.98
CA THR A 100 -43.50 3.96 0.16
C THR A 100 -44.13 2.55 0.22
N PRO A 101 -43.39 1.44 0.08
CA PRO A 101 -44.00 0.11 0.12
C PRO A 101 -44.61 -0.26 1.48
N LEU A 102 -44.12 0.34 2.58
CA LEU A 102 -44.64 0.13 3.93
C LEU A 102 -45.94 0.91 4.22
N LEU A 103 -46.30 1.86 3.35
CA LEU A 103 -47.43 2.75 3.55
C LEU A 103 -48.72 2.20 2.93
N SER A 104 -49.86 2.64 3.45
CA SER A 104 -51.19 2.35 2.88
C SER A 104 -51.38 3.03 1.51
N SER A 105 -52.29 2.52 0.67
CA SER A 105 -52.50 3.01 -0.71
C SER A 105 -52.75 4.52 -0.83
N ASN A 106 -53.40 5.14 0.16
CA ASN A 106 -53.62 6.59 0.18
C ASN A 106 -52.34 7.37 0.54
N GLN A 107 -51.55 6.86 1.47
CA GLN A 107 -50.30 7.48 1.91
C GLN A 107 -49.20 7.35 0.85
N ARG A 108 -49.17 6.25 0.09
CA ARG A 108 -48.24 6.04 -1.04
C ARG A 108 -48.26 7.17 -2.07
N ARG A 109 -49.42 7.78 -2.30
CA ARG A 109 -49.58 8.91 -3.24
C ARG A 109 -49.27 10.27 -2.63
N ALA A 110 -49.19 10.34 -1.31
CA ALA A 110 -49.05 11.58 -0.56
C ALA A 110 -47.63 11.83 -0.05
N ILE A 111 -46.83 10.77 0.12
CA ILE A 111 -45.43 10.89 0.55
C ILE A 111 -44.60 11.63 -0.51
N ASN A 112 -43.76 12.55 -0.03
CA ASN A 112 -42.84 13.34 -0.84
C ASN A 112 -41.64 13.81 0.02
N PRO A 113 -40.60 14.39 -0.61
CA PRO A 113 -39.38 14.83 0.08
C PRO A 113 -39.59 15.83 1.23
N ASP A 114 -40.72 16.54 1.26
CA ASP A 114 -41.00 17.56 2.28
C ASP A 114 -41.78 17.00 3.49
N ASN A 115 -42.42 15.84 3.35
CA ASN A 115 -43.28 15.26 4.40
C ASN A 115 -42.89 13.84 4.84
N TYR A 116 -41.86 13.23 4.25
CA TYR A 116 -41.44 11.86 4.57
C TYR A 116 -41.15 11.67 6.07
N GLU A 117 -40.64 12.68 6.77
CA GLU A 117 -40.32 12.61 8.20
C GLU A 117 -41.55 12.31 9.06
N GLN A 118 -42.74 12.80 8.66
CA GLN A 118 -43.98 12.52 9.36
C GLN A 118 -44.35 11.04 9.25
N TYR A 119 -44.18 10.45 8.07
CA TYR A 119 -44.42 9.03 7.84
C TYR A 119 -43.38 8.16 8.54
N LEU A 120 -42.11 8.57 8.49
CA LEU A 120 -41.01 7.92 9.20
C LEU A 120 -41.31 7.85 10.70
N PHE A 121 -41.71 8.96 11.32
CA PHE A 121 -42.07 9.00 12.73
C PHE A 121 -43.33 8.19 13.07
N THR A 122 -44.31 8.15 12.15
CA THR A 122 -45.52 7.36 12.34
C THR A 122 -45.23 5.86 12.32
N LEU A 123 -44.32 5.42 11.45
CA LEU A 123 -43.92 4.01 11.33
C LEU A 123 -42.93 3.58 12.42
N PHE A 124 -42.00 4.48 12.80
CA PHE A 124 -40.89 4.20 13.73
C PHE A 124 -40.76 5.30 14.79
N PRO A 125 -41.76 5.43 15.70
CA PRO A 125 -41.80 6.51 16.70
C PRO A 125 -40.62 6.48 17.69
N GLU A 126 -39.97 5.34 17.88
CA GLU A 126 -38.86 5.12 18.80
C GLU A 126 -37.60 5.93 18.45
N PHE A 127 -37.44 6.36 17.18
CA PHE A 127 -36.31 7.18 16.73
C PHE A 127 -36.60 8.69 16.76
N GLY A 128 -37.82 9.09 17.14
CA GLY A 128 -38.20 10.50 17.19
C GLY A 128 -38.47 11.15 15.82
N PRO A 129 -38.87 12.43 15.80
CA PRO A 129 -39.53 13.03 14.64
C PRO A 129 -38.59 13.56 13.56
N LYS A 130 -37.28 13.65 13.81
CA LYS A 130 -36.33 14.30 12.88
C LYS A 130 -35.10 13.44 12.66
N PHE A 131 -34.94 12.96 11.43
CA PHE A 131 -33.86 12.06 11.05
C PHE A 131 -32.47 12.71 11.24
N GLN A 132 -32.31 13.97 10.85
CA GLN A 132 -31.01 14.65 10.86
C GLN A 132 -30.54 14.99 12.27
N LYS A 133 -31.42 14.94 13.27
CA LYS A 133 -31.04 15.12 14.68
C LYS A 133 -30.51 13.84 15.33
N LEU A 134 -30.69 12.70 14.67
CA LEU A 134 -30.24 11.42 15.20
C LEU A 134 -28.72 11.29 15.12
N HIS A 135 -28.15 10.63 16.12
CA HIS A 135 -26.77 10.19 16.06
C HIS A 135 -26.60 9.18 14.92
N VAL A 136 -25.42 9.11 14.31
CA VAL A 136 -25.18 8.24 13.14
C VAL A 136 -25.51 6.75 13.43
N VAL A 137 -25.27 6.30 14.66
CA VAL A 137 -25.60 4.94 15.11
C VAL A 137 -27.12 4.71 15.06
N ASP A 138 -27.90 5.66 15.57
CA ASP A 138 -29.38 5.60 15.54
C ASP A 138 -29.90 5.69 14.10
N ARG A 139 -29.25 6.48 13.24
CA ARG A 139 -29.59 6.51 11.80
C ARG A 139 -29.40 5.15 11.15
N ILE A 140 -28.30 4.44 11.46
CA ILE A 140 -28.05 3.07 10.97
C ILE A 140 -29.12 2.11 11.51
N GLN A 141 -29.43 2.18 12.80
CA GLN A 141 -30.46 1.36 13.42
C GLN A 141 -31.84 1.60 12.82
N LEU A 142 -32.18 2.85 12.48
CA LEU A 142 -33.43 3.17 11.80
C LEU A 142 -33.49 2.54 10.41
N LEU A 143 -32.43 2.64 9.61
CA LEU A 143 -32.38 1.97 8.30
C LEU A 143 -32.53 0.44 8.45
N LYS A 144 -31.90 -0.14 9.47
CA LYS A 144 -32.06 -1.56 9.77
C LYS A 144 -33.50 -1.90 10.13
N ARG A 145 -34.14 -1.06 10.94
CA ARG A 145 -35.54 -1.25 11.33
C ARG A 145 -36.49 -1.17 10.14
N ILE A 146 -36.20 -0.30 9.17
CA ILE A 146 -36.91 -0.23 7.88
C ILE A 146 -36.72 -1.53 7.09
N GLU A 147 -35.49 -2.03 6.96
CA GLU A 147 -35.23 -3.35 6.35
C GLU A 147 -36.06 -4.45 7.02
N GLU A 148 -36.02 -4.53 8.35
CA GLU A 148 -36.78 -5.52 9.12
C GLU A 148 -38.28 -5.39 8.88
N ALA A 149 -38.81 -4.17 8.82
CA ALA A 149 -40.22 -3.94 8.52
C ALA A 149 -40.60 -4.45 7.12
N HIS A 150 -39.72 -4.36 6.11
CA HIS A 150 -39.98 -4.96 4.79
C HIS A 150 -39.97 -6.48 4.83
N LEU A 151 -39.08 -7.08 5.63
CA LEU A 151 -39.04 -8.54 5.80
C LEU A 151 -40.24 -9.08 6.58
N GLU A 152 -40.78 -8.30 7.53
CA GLU A 152 -42.01 -8.60 8.29
C GLU A 152 -43.27 -8.37 7.45
N ASN A 153 -43.23 -7.39 6.55
CA ASN A 153 -44.32 -7.06 5.66
C ASN A 153 -44.40 -8.11 4.55
N ASN A 154 -45.26 -9.11 4.73
CA ASN A 154 -45.58 -10.16 3.75
C ASN A 154 -46.35 -9.62 2.53
N SER A 155 -45.93 -8.50 1.97
CA SER A 155 -46.48 -7.96 0.73
C SER A 155 -46.25 -8.97 -0.40
N GLU A 156 -47.32 -9.31 -1.13
CA GLU A 156 -47.24 -10.22 -2.28
C GLU A 156 -46.23 -9.74 -3.31
N ASP A 157 -46.14 -8.42 -3.53
CA ASP A 157 -45.19 -7.80 -4.47
C ASP A 157 -43.73 -8.03 -4.05
N PHE A 158 -43.42 -7.79 -2.76
CA PHE A 158 -42.08 -8.02 -2.24
C PHE A 158 -41.71 -9.50 -2.24
N LEU A 159 -42.63 -10.38 -1.88
CA LEU A 159 -42.41 -11.83 -1.89
C LEU A 159 -42.22 -12.37 -3.31
N ALA A 160 -43.01 -11.89 -4.28
CA ALA A 160 -42.83 -12.25 -5.68
C ALA A 160 -41.45 -11.81 -6.19
N TRP A 161 -41.03 -10.60 -5.85
CA TRP A 161 -39.72 -10.09 -6.23
C TRP A 161 -38.59 -10.89 -5.56
N LYS A 162 -38.66 -11.11 -4.24
CA LYS A 162 -37.70 -11.91 -3.49
C LYS A 162 -37.57 -13.35 -4.01
N ASN A 163 -38.69 -13.97 -4.39
CA ASN A 163 -38.71 -15.34 -4.93
C ASN A 163 -38.21 -15.41 -6.38
N SER A 164 -38.15 -14.28 -7.09
CA SER A 164 -37.61 -14.21 -8.45
C SER A 164 -36.08 -14.14 -8.50
N MET A 165 -35.43 -13.79 -7.39
CA MET A 165 -33.96 -13.76 -7.29
C MET A 165 -33.36 -15.14 -7.02
N ASP A 166 -32.14 -15.38 -7.51
CA ASP A 166 -31.39 -16.56 -7.10
C ASP A 166 -30.99 -16.46 -5.61
N VAL A 167 -31.18 -17.55 -4.88
CA VAL A 167 -30.76 -17.70 -3.49
C VAL A 167 -29.26 -17.45 -3.32
N ASN A 168 -28.46 -17.74 -4.35
CA ASN A 168 -27.03 -17.45 -4.35
C ASN A 168 -26.73 -15.95 -4.51
N GLU A 169 -27.54 -15.21 -5.27
CA GLU A 169 -27.40 -13.76 -5.44
C GLU A 169 -27.84 -12.99 -4.18
N LEU A 170 -28.77 -13.56 -3.40
CA LEU A 170 -29.18 -13.02 -2.10
C LEU A 170 -28.11 -13.14 -1.01
N ARG A 171 -27.09 -13.99 -1.20
CA ARG A 171 -26.04 -14.25 -0.20
C ARG A 171 -24.76 -13.56 -0.60
N VAL A 172 -24.38 -12.54 0.16
CA VAL A 172 -23.01 -12.02 0.06
C VAL A 172 -22.06 -12.99 0.77
N ALA A 173 -21.09 -13.51 0.01
CA ALA A 173 -20.02 -14.34 0.52
C ALA A 173 -18.70 -13.55 0.56
N PRO A 174 -17.81 -13.81 1.53
CA PRO A 174 -16.49 -13.22 1.54
C PRO A 174 -15.70 -13.73 0.32
N LEU A 175 -14.87 -12.86 -0.26
CA LEU A 175 -13.95 -13.21 -1.36
C LEU A 175 -12.95 -14.29 -0.92
N GLY A 176 -12.58 -14.27 0.36
CA GLY A 176 -11.71 -15.25 0.98
C GLY A 176 -11.04 -14.70 2.23
N LYS A 177 -10.06 -15.46 2.75
CA LYS A 177 -9.37 -15.17 4.00
C LYS A 177 -7.87 -15.06 3.78
N ASP A 178 -7.23 -14.07 4.39
CA ASP A 178 -5.77 -13.90 4.31
C ASP A 178 -5.01 -14.73 5.37
N ASP A 179 -3.67 -14.66 5.31
CA ASP A 179 -2.78 -15.38 6.22
C ASP A 179 -2.88 -14.91 7.69
N ALA A 180 -3.31 -13.66 7.90
CA ALA A 180 -3.51 -13.07 9.22
C ALA A 180 -4.89 -13.42 9.80
N GLY A 181 -5.82 -13.83 8.94
CA GLY A 181 -7.15 -14.29 9.26
C GLY A 181 -8.28 -13.29 8.96
N TRP A 182 -8.01 -12.20 8.26
CA TRP A 182 -9.02 -11.25 7.80
C TRP A 182 -9.87 -11.85 6.69
N ASN A 183 -11.18 -11.65 6.76
CA ASN A 183 -12.08 -11.98 5.65
C ASN A 183 -12.25 -10.75 4.76
N TYR A 184 -12.10 -10.90 3.45
CA TYR A 184 -12.28 -9.82 2.49
C TYR A 184 -13.68 -9.84 1.90
N TRP A 185 -14.28 -8.66 1.77
CA TRP A 185 -15.65 -8.46 1.35
C TRP A 185 -15.74 -7.35 0.31
N TYR A 186 -16.66 -7.48 -0.63
CA TYR A 186 -16.87 -6.50 -1.69
C TYR A 186 -18.33 -6.04 -1.67
N PHE A 187 -18.55 -4.72 -1.63
CA PHE A 187 -19.88 -4.11 -1.48
C PHE A 187 -20.07 -2.92 -2.43
N GLY A 188 -21.33 -2.71 -2.88
CA GLY A 188 -21.78 -1.47 -3.51
C GLY A 188 -21.02 -1.07 -4.77
N ASP A 189 -20.52 -2.08 -5.47
CA ASP A 189 -19.72 -2.01 -6.69
C ASP A 189 -18.31 -1.45 -6.60
N THR A 190 -17.96 -0.54 -5.70
CA THR A 190 -16.62 0.12 -5.79
C THR A 190 -15.70 -0.12 -4.61
N ARG A 191 -16.18 -0.78 -3.56
CA ARG A 191 -15.48 -0.80 -2.27
C ARG A 191 -15.07 -2.21 -1.85
N LEU A 192 -13.82 -2.31 -1.43
CA LEU A 192 -13.27 -3.50 -0.81
C LEU A 192 -13.13 -3.26 0.69
N TYR A 193 -13.66 -4.18 1.47
CA TYR A 193 -13.54 -4.17 2.93
C TYR A 193 -12.82 -5.43 3.41
N ARG A 194 -12.30 -5.37 4.62
CA ARG A 194 -11.85 -6.55 5.37
C ARG A 194 -12.49 -6.57 6.75
N GLU A 195 -12.75 -7.76 7.26
CA GLU A 195 -13.39 -7.99 8.55
C GLU A 195 -12.45 -8.74 9.49
N ILE A 196 -12.44 -8.34 10.77
CA ILE A 196 -11.65 -9.02 11.80
C ILE A 196 -11.98 -10.53 11.85
N PRO A 197 -11.02 -11.39 12.22
CA PRO A 197 -11.26 -12.82 12.32
C PRO A 197 -12.33 -13.11 13.39
N VAL A 198 -13.53 -13.48 12.95
CA VAL A 198 -14.61 -13.89 13.85
C VAL A 198 -14.56 -15.40 14.09
N SER A 199 -14.83 -15.84 15.32
CA SER A 199 -14.82 -17.27 15.65
C SER A 199 -16.01 -18.01 15.01
N ASN A 200 -15.82 -19.21 14.45
CA ASN A 200 -16.95 -19.93 13.83
C ASN A 200 -18.03 -20.34 14.85
N GLY A 201 -19.30 -20.33 14.42
CA GLY A 201 -20.45 -20.84 15.18
C GLY A 201 -21.08 -19.82 16.14
N LYS A 202 -21.79 -20.32 17.17
CA LYS A 202 -22.56 -19.49 18.11
C LYS A 202 -21.72 -18.45 18.88
N LYS A 203 -20.39 -18.64 18.97
CA LYS A 203 -19.48 -17.69 19.62
C LYS A 203 -19.20 -16.48 18.73
N GLY A 204 -18.94 -16.66 17.44
CA GLY A 204 -18.75 -15.53 16.52
C GLY A 204 -20.01 -14.72 16.32
N LEU A 205 -21.18 -15.37 16.28
CA LEU A 205 -22.44 -14.62 16.21
C LEU A 205 -22.61 -13.70 17.43
N LYS A 206 -22.22 -14.15 18.63
CA LYS A 206 -22.20 -13.28 19.82
C LYS A 206 -21.14 -12.18 19.75
N GLU A 207 -19.99 -12.44 19.14
CA GLU A 207 -18.95 -11.43 18.93
C GLU A 207 -19.41 -10.34 17.95
N ILE A 208 -20.10 -10.70 16.86
CA ILE A 208 -20.67 -9.76 15.89
C ILE A 208 -21.84 -8.97 16.50
N THR A 209 -22.72 -9.62 17.26
CA THR A 209 -23.83 -8.90 17.92
C THR A 209 -23.34 -7.94 18.99
N ASN A 210 -22.23 -8.25 19.66
CA ASN A 210 -21.67 -7.42 20.72
C ASN A 210 -20.68 -6.36 20.19
N ASN A 211 -20.13 -6.56 18.99
CA ASN A 211 -19.25 -5.60 18.34
C ASN A 211 -19.84 -5.18 16.99
N GLN A 212 -20.46 -3.99 16.97
CA GLN A 212 -21.00 -3.43 15.74
C GLN A 212 -19.90 -3.08 14.73
N PHE A 213 -18.65 -2.88 15.18
CA PHE A 213 -17.55 -2.38 14.37
C PHE A 213 -16.52 -3.48 14.05
N THR A 214 -16.83 -4.32 13.07
CA THR A 214 -15.98 -5.45 12.64
C THR A 214 -15.28 -5.25 11.30
N PHE A 215 -15.67 -4.22 10.54
CA PHE A 215 -15.15 -3.96 9.20
C PHE A 215 -14.11 -2.84 9.14
N GLU A 216 -13.25 -2.91 8.15
CA GLU A 216 -12.32 -1.86 7.77
C GLU A 216 -12.39 -1.67 6.25
N LEU A 217 -12.55 -0.43 5.80
CA LEU A 217 -12.51 -0.07 4.38
C LEU A 217 -11.06 -0.12 3.88
N VAL A 218 -10.79 -0.99 2.91
CA VAL A 218 -9.46 -1.21 2.34
C VAL A 218 -9.28 -0.42 1.04
N CYS A 219 -10.30 -0.44 0.17
CA CYS A 219 -10.27 0.26 -1.10
C CYS A 219 -11.52 1.11 -1.30
N SER A 220 -11.30 2.39 -1.57
CA SER A 220 -12.35 3.39 -1.81
C SER A 220 -12.20 4.11 -3.15
N ASN A 221 -10.97 4.20 -3.65
CA ASN A 221 -10.61 4.96 -4.85
C ASN A 221 -9.62 4.18 -5.72
N LEU A 222 -9.25 4.76 -6.86
CA LEU A 222 -8.35 4.14 -7.83
C LEU A 222 -6.99 3.76 -7.23
N GLU A 223 -6.37 4.66 -6.46
CA GLU A 223 -5.05 4.46 -5.87
C GLU A 223 -5.05 3.31 -4.86
N ASP A 224 -6.13 3.18 -4.08
CA ASP A 224 -6.29 2.07 -3.15
C ASP A 224 -6.37 0.73 -3.85
N TRP A 225 -7.11 0.67 -4.97
CA TRP A 225 -7.22 -0.54 -5.78
C TRP A 225 -5.90 -0.90 -6.45
N GLU A 226 -5.16 0.07 -6.99
CA GLU A 226 -3.83 -0.17 -7.58
C GLU A 226 -2.85 -0.71 -6.52
N ARG A 227 -2.86 -0.13 -5.32
CA ARG A 227 -2.01 -0.54 -4.20
C ARG A 227 -2.34 -1.95 -3.70
N ILE A 228 -3.64 -2.28 -3.53
CA ILE A 228 -4.02 -3.60 -3.03
C ILE A 228 -3.65 -4.68 -4.04
N VAL A 229 -3.92 -4.46 -5.33
CA VAL A 229 -3.60 -5.42 -6.40
C VAL A 229 -2.10 -5.71 -6.42
N GLU A 230 -1.27 -4.68 -6.34
CA GLU A 230 0.19 -4.85 -6.32
C GLU A 230 0.68 -5.58 -5.07
N SER A 231 0.06 -5.33 -3.90
CA SER A 231 0.39 -6.05 -2.67
C SER A 231 0.11 -7.56 -2.78
N PHE A 232 -0.98 -7.95 -3.45
CA PHE A 232 -1.35 -9.35 -3.62
C PHE A 232 -0.57 -10.05 -4.75
N ARG A 233 -0.06 -9.31 -5.74
CA ARG A 233 0.89 -9.85 -6.75
C ARG A 233 2.24 -10.21 -6.15
N THR A 234 2.72 -9.41 -5.20
CA THR A 234 4.05 -9.58 -4.58
C THR A 234 4.05 -10.53 -3.37
N ALA A 235 2.90 -10.82 -2.77
CA ALA A 235 2.78 -11.67 -1.60
C ALA A 235 3.03 -13.19 -1.86
N LYS A 236 3.68 -13.88 -0.91
CA LYS A 236 3.98 -15.32 -0.99
C LYS A 236 2.74 -16.21 -0.71
N ARG A 237 2.00 -16.54 -1.77
CA ARG A 237 1.27 -17.79 -2.13
C ARG A 237 0.47 -18.65 -1.11
N LYS A 238 0.30 -18.31 0.16
CA LYS A 238 -0.51 -19.16 1.06
C LYS A 238 -2.03 -19.00 0.86
N ALA A 239 -2.51 -17.81 0.49
CA ALA A 239 -3.91 -17.54 0.13
C ALA A 239 -4.06 -17.30 -1.39
N ARG A 240 -3.66 -18.28 -2.20
CA ARG A 240 -3.62 -18.15 -3.68
C ARG A 240 -4.99 -17.80 -4.28
N GLU A 241 -6.05 -18.47 -3.84
CA GLU A 241 -7.41 -18.25 -4.37
C GLU A 241 -7.95 -16.84 -4.06
N LEU A 242 -7.73 -16.34 -2.84
CA LEU A 242 -8.07 -14.96 -2.48
C LEU A 242 -7.28 -13.96 -3.33
N SER A 243 -5.98 -14.22 -3.51
CA SER A 243 -5.10 -13.34 -4.29
C SER A 243 -5.57 -13.24 -5.74
N GLU A 244 -5.91 -14.37 -6.35
CA GLU A 244 -6.44 -14.43 -7.72
C GLU A 244 -7.75 -13.63 -7.83
N LYS A 245 -8.72 -13.84 -6.91
CA LYS A 245 -9.99 -13.10 -6.90
C LYS A 245 -9.82 -11.59 -6.69
N ILE A 246 -8.94 -11.16 -5.78
CA ILE A 246 -8.70 -9.73 -5.53
C ILE A 246 -8.02 -9.08 -6.74
N ILE A 247 -7.08 -9.77 -7.39
CA ILE A 247 -6.41 -9.24 -8.58
C ILE A 247 -7.39 -9.11 -9.74
N GLU A 248 -8.17 -10.15 -10.04
CA GLU A 248 -9.17 -10.14 -11.11
C GLU A 248 -10.20 -9.01 -10.89
N LEU A 249 -10.82 -8.96 -9.70
CA LEU A 249 -11.76 -7.92 -9.33
C LEU A 249 -11.10 -6.53 -9.39
N GLY A 250 -9.88 -6.39 -8.87
CA GLY A 250 -9.17 -5.12 -8.83
C GLY A 250 -8.85 -4.58 -10.22
N GLU A 251 -8.43 -5.44 -11.16
CA GLU A 251 -8.18 -5.05 -12.55
C GLU A 251 -9.46 -4.58 -13.26
N GLU A 252 -10.57 -5.28 -13.05
CA GLU A 252 -11.89 -4.87 -13.54
C GLU A 252 -12.29 -3.50 -12.98
N MET A 253 -12.16 -3.32 -11.65
CA MET A 253 -12.52 -2.08 -10.97
C MET A 253 -11.67 -0.90 -11.41
N ILE A 254 -10.35 -1.09 -11.53
CA ILE A 254 -9.43 -0.07 -12.04
C ILE A 254 -9.85 0.36 -13.45
N ALA A 255 -10.14 -0.58 -14.34
CA ALA A 255 -10.59 -0.28 -15.69
C ALA A 255 -11.91 0.50 -15.70
N ARG A 256 -12.87 0.09 -14.85
CA ARG A 256 -14.18 0.72 -14.75
C ARG A 256 -14.13 2.13 -14.18
N ILE A 257 -13.32 2.36 -13.13
CA ILE A 257 -13.12 3.69 -12.54
C ILE A 257 -12.47 4.63 -13.58
N LYS A 258 -11.38 4.18 -14.23
CA LYS A 258 -10.71 4.96 -15.30
C LYS A 258 -11.66 5.30 -16.46
N SER A 259 -12.49 4.35 -16.88
CA SER A 259 -13.49 4.58 -17.92
C SER A 259 -14.53 5.64 -17.51
N ARG A 260 -15.04 5.56 -16.27
CA ARG A 260 -16.00 6.53 -15.73
C ARG A 260 -15.42 7.94 -15.63
N GLU A 261 -14.18 8.06 -15.18
CA GLU A 261 -13.46 9.34 -15.13
C GLU A 261 -13.24 9.94 -16.52
N ALA A 262 -12.82 9.12 -17.49
CA ALA A 262 -12.66 9.55 -18.88
C ALA A 262 -14.00 9.98 -19.51
N ALA A 263 -15.08 9.27 -19.23
CA ALA A 263 -16.43 9.64 -19.69
C ALA A 263 -16.89 10.98 -19.10
N LYS A 264 -16.64 11.20 -17.80
CA LYS A 264 -16.95 12.47 -17.13
C LYS A 264 -16.17 13.64 -17.75
N LEU A 265 -14.88 13.46 -18.00
CA LEU A 265 -14.02 14.48 -18.61
C LEU A 265 -14.46 14.79 -20.05
N LYS A 266 -14.87 13.78 -20.83
CA LYS A 266 -15.43 13.95 -22.18
C LYS A 266 -16.76 14.71 -22.16
N GLN A 267 -17.62 14.43 -21.18
CA GLN A 267 -18.90 15.13 -21.02
C GLN A 267 -18.69 16.60 -20.65
N GLU A 268 -17.76 16.88 -19.73
CA GLU A 268 -17.40 18.24 -19.34
C GLU A 268 -16.82 19.03 -20.52
N ALA A 269 -15.91 18.43 -21.29
CA ALA A 269 -15.37 19.03 -22.51
C ALA A 269 -16.48 19.34 -23.55
N ARG A 270 -17.46 18.44 -23.70
CA ARG A 270 -18.62 18.65 -24.59
C ARG A 270 -19.49 19.82 -24.12
N LEU A 271 -19.76 19.91 -22.81
CA LEU A 271 -20.55 21.00 -22.23
C LEU A 271 -19.82 22.35 -22.35
N LYS A 272 -18.51 22.37 -22.11
CA LYS A 272 -17.68 23.56 -22.28
C LYS A 272 -17.73 24.05 -23.73
N ARG A 273 -17.53 23.14 -24.69
CA ARG A 273 -17.62 23.45 -26.13
C ARG A 273 -19.02 23.94 -26.55
N ALA A 274 -20.09 23.38 -25.98
CA ALA A 274 -21.45 23.83 -26.24
C ALA A 274 -21.68 25.27 -25.76
N LYS A 275 -21.23 25.60 -24.54
CA LYS A 275 -21.29 26.96 -23.98
C LYS A 275 -20.49 27.96 -24.82
N GLU A 276 -19.30 27.58 -25.28
CA GLU A 276 -18.49 28.42 -26.17
C GLU A 276 -19.19 28.69 -27.51
N LEU A 277 -19.85 27.69 -28.10
CA LEU A 277 -20.64 27.86 -29.32
C LEU A 277 -21.87 28.77 -29.13
N GLU A 278 -22.51 28.74 -27.96
CA GLU A 278 -23.64 29.63 -27.64
C GLU A 278 -23.23 31.10 -27.48
N GLN A 279 -21.99 31.36 -27.05
CA GLN A 279 -21.45 32.71 -26.91
C GLN A 279 -21.06 33.34 -28.26
N ILE A 280 -21.10 32.59 -29.36
CA ILE A 280 -20.84 33.11 -30.70
C ILE A 280 -22.05 33.92 -31.20
N PRO A 281 -21.90 35.22 -31.52
CA PRO A 281 -23.01 36.05 -32.00
C PRO A 281 -23.60 35.53 -33.32
N LYS A 282 -24.90 35.24 -33.36
CA LYS A 282 -25.59 34.57 -34.50
C LYS A 282 -25.80 35.40 -35.77
N LYS A 283 -25.40 36.67 -35.80
CA LYS A 283 -25.51 37.54 -37.00
C LYS A 283 -24.28 38.41 -37.14
N ARG A 284 -23.44 38.16 -38.15
CA ARG A 284 -22.33 39.04 -38.52
C ARG A 284 -22.27 39.20 -40.04
N SER A 285 -21.78 40.35 -40.48
CA SER A 285 -21.56 40.63 -41.90
C SER A 285 -20.52 39.66 -42.47
N ARG A 286 -20.81 39.10 -43.66
CA ARG A 286 -20.00 38.09 -44.39
C ARG A 286 -18.52 38.45 -44.52
N ARG A 287 -18.18 39.74 -44.53
CA ARG A 287 -16.81 40.26 -44.62
C ARG A 287 -16.05 40.21 -43.28
N LEU A 288 -16.76 40.41 -42.17
CA LEU A 288 -16.19 40.25 -40.83
C LEU A 288 -16.09 38.76 -40.49
N GLU A 289 -17.05 37.95 -40.89
CA GLU A 289 -17.06 36.50 -40.70
C GLU A 289 -15.81 35.83 -41.29
N ALA A 290 -15.46 36.14 -42.53
CA ALA A 290 -14.23 35.62 -43.15
C ALA A 290 -12.95 35.99 -42.37
N LYS A 291 -12.86 37.24 -41.87
CA LYS A 291 -11.70 37.70 -41.09
C LYS A 291 -11.61 37.03 -39.72
N TYR A 292 -12.74 36.89 -39.02
CA TYR A 292 -12.81 36.20 -37.74
C TYR A 292 -12.63 34.68 -37.87
N GLU A 293 -13.10 34.06 -38.96
CA GLU A 293 -12.84 32.64 -39.23
C GLU A 293 -11.37 32.38 -39.53
N GLU A 294 -10.72 33.27 -40.28
CA GLU A 294 -9.28 33.18 -40.52
C GLU A 294 -8.48 33.34 -39.22
N GLU A 295 -8.86 34.32 -38.39
CA GLU A 295 -8.23 34.57 -37.09
C GLU A 295 -8.51 33.43 -36.09
N ALA A 296 -9.72 32.86 -36.08
CA ALA A 296 -10.07 31.70 -35.26
C ALA A 296 -9.37 30.42 -35.74
N LYS A 297 -9.14 30.26 -37.05
CA LYS A 297 -8.31 29.16 -37.59
C LYS A 297 -6.86 29.32 -37.13
N ARG A 298 -6.30 30.54 -37.18
CA ARG A 298 -4.96 30.84 -36.66
C ARG A 298 -4.84 30.56 -35.17
N GLN A 299 -5.80 31.02 -34.37
CA GLN A 299 -5.85 30.75 -32.93
C GLN A 299 -5.96 29.25 -32.62
N LYS A 300 -6.78 28.49 -33.36
CA LYS A 300 -6.86 27.03 -33.20
C LYS A 300 -5.55 26.33 -33.55
N VAL A 301 -4.86 26.76 -34.60
CA VAL A 301 -3.55 26.21 -34.98
C VAL A 301 -2.52 26.51 -33.89
N GLU A 302 -2.52 27.73 -33.35
CA GLU A 302 -1.64 28.14 -32.26
C GLU A 302 -1.95 27.42 -30.95
N GLU A 303 -3.23 27.19 -30.64
CA GLU A 303 -3.67 26.44 -29.46
C GLU A 303 -3.29 24.96 -29.57
N ILE A 304 -3.44 24.34 -30.76
CA ILE A 304 -2.98 22.97 -31.02
C ILE A 304 -1.45 22.89 -30.87
N ALA A 305 -0.71 23.86 -31.41
CA ALA A 305 0.74 23.92 -31.28
C ALA A 305 1.18 24.09 -29.80
N SER A 306 0.47 24.93 -29.04
CA SER A 306 0.71 25.12 -27.61
C SER A 306 0.42 23.85 -26.79
N GLN A 307 -0.70 23.17 -27.08
CA GLN A 307 -1.05 21.90 -26.45
C GLN A 307 -0.02 20.80 -26.77
N GLN A 308 0.45 20.74 -28.02
CA GLN A 308 1.52 19.82 -28.42
C GLN A 308 2.83 20.11 -27.68
N ALA A 309 3.22 21.38 -27.55
CA ALA A 309 4.41 21.78 -26.80
C ALA A 309 4.31 21.42 -25.30
N ILE A 310 3.13 21.58 -24.70
CA ILE A 310 2.88 21.17 -23.30
C ILE A 310 3.00 19.66 -23.15
N LEU A 311 2.40 18.87 -24.05
CA LEU A 311 2.50 17.41 -24.02
C LEU A 311 3.94 16.92 -24.19
N GLU A 312 4.69 17.53 -25.11
CA GLU A 312 6.11 17.22 -25.32
C GLU A 312 6.96 17.54 -24.08
N GLU A 313 6.69 18.66 -23.40
CA GLU A 313 7.38 19.00 -22.15
C GLU A 313 7.04 18.03 -21.00
N ILE A 314 5.78 17.59 -20.90
CA ILE A 314 5.38 16.56 -19.92
C ILE A 314 6.12 15.25 -20.20
N GLU A 315 6.20 14.83 -21.46
CA GLU A 315 6.90 13.61 -21.85
C GLU A 315 8.41 13.71 -21.59
N ARG A 316 9.01 14.87 -21.87
CA ARG A 316 10.41 15.16 -21.54
C ARG A 316 10.66 15.08 -20.03
N GLN A 317 9.79 15.66 -19.21
CA GLN A 317 9.90 15.56 -17.76
C GLN A 317 9.75 14.12 -17.26
N LYS A 318 8.85 13.34 -17.87
CA LYS A 318 8.67 11.93 -17.53
C LYS A 318 9.94 11.13 -17.82
N ARG A 319 10.54 11.28 -19.01
CA ARG A 319 11.82 10.64 -19.37
C ARG A 319 12.95 11.02 -18.42
N VAL A 320 13.03 12.28 -18.00
CA VAL A 320 14.02 12.73 -17.01
C VAL A 320 13.80 12.09 -15.64
N ARG A 321 12.54 11.96 -15.18
CA ARG A 321 12.22 11.28 -13.91
C ARG A 321 12.53 9.79 -13.96
N GLU A 322 12.15 9.12 -15.04
CA GLU A 322 12.44 7.69 -15.28
C GLU A 322 13.96 7.43 -15.31
N ALA A 323 14.72 8.25 -16.05
CA ALA A 323 16.18 8.13 -16.08
C ALA A 323 16.84 8.42 -14.71
N LYS A 324 16.27 9.32 -13.91
CA LYS A 324 16.74 9.58 -12.55
C LYS A 324 16.46 8.38 -11.63
N GLN A 325 15.27 7.80 -11.71
CA GLN A 325 14.91 6.59 -10.94
C GLN A 325 15.81 5.41 -11.30
N GLN A 326 16.05 5.16 -12.59
CA GLN A 326 16.97 4.12 -13.03
C GLN A 326 18.38 4.31 -12.46
N ARG A 327 18.94 5.52 -12.53
CA ARG A 327 20.25 5.82 -11.92
C ARG A 327 20.28 5.62 -10.41
N GLU A 328 19.20 5.95 -9.71
CA GLU A 328 19.10 5.72 -8.27
C GLU A 328 19.00 4.22 -7.93
N GLU A 329 18.29 3.44 -8.73
CA GLU A 329 18.20 1.98 -8.60
C GLU A 329 19.54 1.31 -8.88
N GLU A 330 20.21 1.67 -9.97
CA GLU A 330 21.56 1.21 -10.30
C GLU A 330 22.55 1.52 -9.16
N GLN A 331 22.49 2.74 -8.59
CA GLN A 331 23.31 3.09 -7.43
C GLN A 331 22.96 2.26 -6.18
N ARG A 332 21.68 1.96 -5.94
CA ARG A 332 21.29 1.09 -4.82
C ARG A 332 21.80 -0.33 -5.04
N GLN A 333 21.65 -0.88 -6.24
CA GLN A 333 22.18 -2.20 -6.59
C GLN A 333 23.70 -2.24 -6.40
N TYR A 334 24.42 -1.24 -6.90
CA TYR A 334 25.88 -1.14 -6.71
C TYR A 334 26.26 -1.10 -5.21
N ARG A 335 25.52 -0.35 -4.38
CA ARG A 335 25.76 -0.29 -2.92
C ARG A 335 25.48 -1.63 -2.24
N THR A 336 24.42 -2.33 -2.64
CA THR A 336 24.07 -3.64 -2.09
C THR A 336 25.12 -4.69 -2.45
N GLU A 337 25.55 -4.74 -3.71
CA GLU A 337 26.62 -5.62 -4.17
C GLU A 337 27.98 -5.26 -3.55
N ASP A 338 28.26 -3.98 -3.30
CA ASP A 338 29.43 -3.55 -2.51
C ASP A 338 29.40 -4.02 -1.06
N ALA A 339 28.25 -3.90 -0.39
CA ALA A 339 28.09 -4.39 0.97
C ALA A 339 28.21 -5.91 1.06
N ARG A 340 27.61 -6.64 0.11
CA ARG A 340 27.71 -8.09 0.00
C ARG A 340 29.16 -8.53 -0.18
N LEU A 341 29.86 -7.96 -1.16
CA LEU A 341 31.25 -8.31 -1.44
C LEU A 341 32.19 -7.98 -0.27
N LYS A 342 31.99 -6.86 0.43
CA LYS A 342 32.73 -6.56 1.67
C LYS A 342 32.48 -7.61 2.76
N MET A 343 31.28 -8.16 2.83
CA MET A 343 30.94 -9.21 3.79
C MET A 343 31.64 -10.53 3.43
N ASP A 344 31.64 -10.90 2.15
CA ASP A 344 32.31 -12.11 1.64
C ASP A 344 33.83 -12.04 1.89
N VAL A 345 34.45 -10.90 1.60
CA VAL A 345 35.87 -10.62 1.91
C VAL A 345 36.16 -10.75 3.41
N SER A 346 35.30 -10.15 4.26
CA SER A 346 35.46 -10.22 5.71
C SER A 346 35.34 -11.65 6.23
N ASN A 347 34.48 -12.47 5.63
CA ASN A 347 34.31 -13.88 5.98
C ASN A 347 35.51 -14.72 5.53
N TYR A 348 36.03 -14.49 4.32
CA TYR A 348 37.23 -15.15 3.82
C TYR A 348 38.46 -14.87 4.72
N ILE A 349 38.69 -13.62 5.11
CA ILE A 349 39.78 -13.30 6.05
C ILE A 349 39.57 -13.99 7.41
N LYS A 350 38.34 -14.04 7.92
CA LYS A 350 38.06 -14.74 9.19
C LYS A 350 38.33 -16.24 9.08
N GLN A 351 38.03 -16.85 7.94
CA GLN A 351 38.33 -18.24 7.70
C GLN A 351 39.84 -18.48 7.73
N LYS A 352 40.62 -17.68 7.00
CA LYS A 352 42.09 -17.75 6.99
C LYS A 352 42.71 -17.48 8.37
N MET A 353 42.12 -16.56 9.14
CA MET A 353 42.51 -16.35 10.55
C MET A 353 42.29 -17.58 11.43
N ASN A 354 41.25 -18.37 11.17
CA ASN A 354 40.97 -19.59 11.93
C ASN A 354 41.86 -20.76 11.49
N GLU A 355 42.25 -20.80 10.22
CA GLU A 355 43.14 -21.81 9.62
C GLU A 355 44.63 -21.58 9.96
N ALA A 356 45.03 -20.34 10.28
CA ALA A 356 46.40 -20.01 10.66
C ALA A 356 46.84 -20.74 11.95
N GLU A 357 47.96 -21.46 11.86
CA GLU A 357 48.56 -22.21 12.97
C GLU A 357 49.46 -21.33 13.86
N GLU A 358 50.08 -20.30 13.27
CA GLU A 358 50.98 -19.38 13.96
C GLU A 358 50.25 -18.09 14.42
N ASP A 359 50.57 -17.61 15.62
CA ASP A 359 49.98 -16.38 16.17
C ASP A 359 50.38 -15.12 15.37
N ASP A 360 51.56 -15.14 14.73
CA ASP A 360 52.04 -14.05 13.88
C ASP A 360 51.21 -13.95 12.58
N GLU A 361 50.87 -15.08 11.95
CA GLU A 361 49.99 -15.12 10.77
C GLU A 361 48.57 -14.63 11.08
N ARG A 362 48.04 -15.01 12.25
CA ARG A 362 46.73 -14.51 12.74
C ARG A 362 46.74 -12.99 12.91
N LEU A 363 47.87 -12.43 13.37
CA LEU A 363 48.03 -11.00 13.54
C LEU A 363 48.12 -10.27 12.18
N GLU A 364 48.78 -10.85 11.18
CA GLU A 364 48.82 -10.32 9.81
C GLU A 364 47.42 -10.26 9.18
N TYR A 365 46.64 -11.35 9.23
CA TYR A 365 45.26 -11.37 8.72
C TYR A 365 44.33 -10.38 9.44
N LYS A 366 44.52 -10.21 10.76
CA LYS A 366 43.79 -9.21 11.55
C LYS A 366 44.13 -7.78 11.11
N GLN A 367 45.38 -7.51 10.74
CA GLN A 367 45.80 -6.21 10.20
C GLN A 367 45.21 -5.94 8.81
N LEU A 368 45.05 -6.97 7.97
CA LEU A 368 44.40 -6.84 6.65
C LEU A 368 42.91 -6.48 6.75
N LYS A 369 42.21 -7.05 7.73
CA LYS A 369 40.81 -6.75 8.03
C LYS A 369 40.58 -5.31 8.49
N ASN A 370 41.52 -4.72 9.22
CA ASN A 370 41.39 -3.38 9.78
C ASN A 370 41.46 -2.30 8.70
N GLN A 371 40.61 -1.29 8.78
CA GLN A 371 40.63 -0.19 7.81
C GLN A 371 41.87 0.69 7.96
N LEU A 372 42.53 1.06 6.84
CA LEU A 372 43.58 2.08 6.82
C LEU A 372 43.00 3.45 7.22
N HIS A 373 43.71 4.25 8.02
CA HIS A 373 43.30 5.63 8.28
C HIS A 373 43.43 6.50 7.01
N LYS A 374 42.72 7.63 6.94
CA LYS A 374 42.83 8.56 5.79
C LYS A 374 44.25 9.14 5.66
N ASP A 375 44.92 9.31 6.80
CA ASP A 375 46.28 9.84 6.91
C ASP A 375 47.34 8.73 7.06
N ALA A 376 47.01 7.50 6.66
CA ALA A 376 47.94 6.37 6.75
C ALA A 376 49.21 6.67 5.94
N SER A 377 50.35 6.40 6.54
CA SER A 377 51.66 6.62 5.92
C SER A 377 51.82 5.74 4.68
N ARG A 378 52.70 6.17 3.76
CA ARG A 378 53.05 5.40 2.56
C ARG A 378 53.48 3.97 2.91
N GLN A 379 54.23 3.79 4.00
CA GLN A 379 54.68 2.47 4.47
C GLN A 379 53.53 1.58 4.97
N GLU A 380 52.54 2.14 5.68
CA GLU A 380 51.36 1.37 6.13
C GLU A 380 50.49 0.91 4.96
N LYS A 381 50.33 1.76 3.95
CA LYS A 381 49.63 1.40 2.70
C LYS A 381 50.37 0.24 2.01
N LEU A 382 51.69 0.36 1.83
CA LEU A 382 52.51 -0.69 1.21
C LEU A 382 52.48 -2.01 2.00
N LYS A 383 52.58 -1.97 3.34
CA LYS A 383 52.51 -3.17 4.19
C LYS A 383 51.19 -3.90 4.01
N LYS A 384 50.08 -3.15 3.99
CA LYS A 384 48.75 -3.73 3.78
C LYS A 384 48.59 -4.32 2.38
N MET A 385 49.15 -3.68 1.36
CA MET A 385 49.14 -4.19 -0.02
C MET A 385 49.93 -5.49 -0.15
N ARG A 386 51.11 -5.58 0.49
CA ARG A 386 51.90 -6.83 0.50
C ARG A 386 51.12 -7.99 1.11
N GLY A 387 50.43 -7.77 2.23
CA GLY A 387 49.65 -8.84 2.86
C GLY A 387 48.44 -9.29 2.02
N TRP A 388 47.79 -8.38 1.29
CA TRP A 388 46.74 -8.78 0.33
C TRP A 388 47.28 -9.57 -0.85
N LEU A 389 48.45 -9.21 -1.38
CA LEU A 389 49.10 -9.95 -2.46
C LEU A 389 49.57 -11.34 -2.03
N LYS A 390 50.09 -11.47 -0.80
CA LYS A 390 50.46 -12.76 -0.19
C LYS A 390 49.23 -13.67 -0.07
N LEU A 391 48.14 -13.15 0.50
CA LEU A 391 46.86 -13.87 0.63
C LEU A 391 46.31 -14.36 -0.73
N LEU A 392 46.40 -13.53 -1.78
CA LEU A 392 45.92 -13.87 -3.13
C LEU A 392 46.82 -14.89 -3.85
N LYS A 393 48.07 -15.04 -3.42
CA LYS A 393 49.05 -15.96 -4.02
C LYS A 393 49.01 -17.36 -3.39
N GLU A 394 48.59 -17.47 -2.13
CA GLU A 394 48.45 -18.73 -1.39
C GLU A 394 47.20 -19.54 -1.80
N ASP A 395 46.29 -18.93 -2.56
CA ASP A 395 45.08 -19.59 -3.05
C ASP A 395 45.33 -20.19 -4.46
N GLU A 396 45.52 -21.51 -4.53
CA GLU A 396 45.88 -22.23 -5.77
C GLU A 396 44.78 -22.18 -6.86
N GLU A 397 43.56 -21.77 -6.52
CA GLU A 397 42.46 -21.59 -7.48
C GLU A 397 42.57 -20.28 -8.30
N ILE A 398 43.51 -19.39 -7.95
CA ILE A 398 43.58 -18.03 -8.52
C ILE A 398 44.87 -17.84 -9.34
N SER A 399 44.75 -17.94 -10.67
CA SER A 399 45.84 -17.59 -11.59
C SER A 399 45.90 -16.08 -11.81
N ILE A 400 46.71 -15.35 -11.02
CA ILE A 400 47.06 -13.94 -11.26
C ILE A 400 48.40 -13.89 -11.99
N SER A 401 48.43 -13.30 -13.19
CA SER A 401 49.69 -13.00 -13.89
C SER A 401 50.00 -11.50 -13.83
N LEU A 402 51.24 -11.17 -13.47
CA LEU A 402 51.73 -9.80 -13.31
C LEU A 402 52.63 -9.47 -14.52
N LYS A 403 52.07 -8.82 -15.53
CA LYS A 403 52.84 -8.35 -16.70
C LYS A 403 53.35 -6.93 -16.43
N VAL A 404 54.67 -6.78 -16.42
CA VAL A 404 55.33 -5.46 -16.41
C VAL A 404 55.57 -5.07 -17.85
N ASP A 405 54.70 -4.24 -18.43
CA ASP A 405 54.91 -3.76 -19.80
C ASP A 405 55.92 -2.60 -19.84
N LYS A 406 56.42 -2.24 -21.03
CA LYS A 406 57.50 -1.24 -21.24
C LYS A 406 57.20 0.16 -20.68
N GLU A 407 55.95 0.44 -20.30
CA GLU A 407 55.49 1.67 -19.64
C GLU A 407 55.31 1.52 -18.11
N LYS A 408 55.80 0.44 -17.50
CA LYS A 408 55.70 0.14 -16.05
C LYS A 408 54.26 0.12 -15.49
N GLN A 409 53.25 -0.13 -16.30
CA GLN A 409 51.89 -0.39 -15.82
C GLN A 409 51.72 -1.85 -15.40
N ILE A 410 51.05 -2.06 -14.25
CA ILE A 410 50.71 -3.38 -13.73
C ILE A 410 49.28 -3.73 -14.18
N THR A 411 49.14 -4.84 -14.90
CA THR A 411 47.85 -5.39 -15.31
C THR A 411 47.60 -6.70 -14.57
N PHE A 412 46.39 -6.85 -14.02
CA PHE A 412 45.91 -8.10 -13.42
C PHE A 412 45.12 -8.87 -14.49
N GLU A 413 45.71 -9.92 -15.06
CA GLU A 413 45.00 -10.87 -15.92
C GLU A 413 44.63 -12.09 -15.07
N GLY A 414 43.32 -12.35 -14.93
CA GLY A 414 42.79 -13.59 -14.36
C GLY A 414 42.44 -14.56 -15.49
N ASP A 415 42.97 -15.77 -15.42
CA ASP A 415 42.70 -16.80 -16.42
C ASP A 415 41.36 -17.48 -16.09
N ASN A 416 40.26 -16.87 -16.55
CA ASN A 416 38.96 -17.53 -16.58
C ASN A 416 38.36 -17.31 -17.96
N LYS A 417 38.89 -18.04 -18.94
CA LYS A 417 38.38 -17.99 -20.31
C LYS A 417 37.06 -18.73 -20.52
N ASP A 418 36.56 -19.52 -19.56
CA ASP A 418 35.43 -20.41 -19.87
C ASP A 418 34.33 -20.58 -18.79
N GLN A 419 34.29 -19.82 -17.69
CA GLN A 419 33.12 -19.84 -16.80
C GLN A 419 32.67 -18.43 -16.37
N ALA A 420 31.41 -18.16 -16.70
CA ALA A 420 30.71 -16.90 -16.55
C ALA A 420 30.36 -16.57 -15.09
N ASP A 421 31.36 -16.25 -14.28
CA ASP A 421 31.14 -15.67 -12.95
C ASP A 421 31.87 -14.32 -12.85
N GLU A 422 31.30 -13.31 -13.51
CA GLU A 422 31.70 -11.90 -13.38
C GLU A 422 31.75 -11.44 -11.90
N SER A 423 31.05 -12.14 -10.99
CA SER A 423 31.07 -11.82 -9.55
C SER A 423 32.44 -12.00 -8.92
N PHE A 424 33.21 -13.04 -9.30
CA PHE A 424 34.51 -13.32 -8.67
C PHE A 424 35.54 -12.25 -8.99
N THR A 425 35.63 -11.83 -10.25
CA THR A 425 36.50 -10.70 -10.66
C THR A 425 36.14 -9.42 -9.90
N GLU A 426 34.87 -9.21 -9.59
CA GLU A 426 34.39 -8.05 -8.82
C GLU A 426 34.72 -8.16 -7.32
N VAL A 427 34.74 -9.37 -6.74
CA VAL A 427 35.27 -9.66 -5.39
C VAL A 427 36.75 -9.25 -5.32
N TYR A 428 37.58 -9.66 -6.30
CA TYR A 428 39.01 -9.36 -6.33
C TYR A 428 39.30 -7.87 -6.52
N LYS A 429 38.56 -7.19 -7.39
CA LYS A 429 38.63 -5.73 -7.50
C LYS A 429 38.30 -5.08 -6.16
N LYS A 430 37.26 -5.51 -5.44
CA LYS A 430 36.91 -4.90 -4.15
C LYS A 430 37.86 -5.27 -3.00
N LEU A 431 38.48 -6.46 -3.05
CA LEU A 431 39.59 -6.86 -2.16
C LEU A 431 40.77 -5.89 -2.28
N LEU A 432 41.21 -5.63 -3.51
CA LEU A 432 42.33 -4.74 -3.83
C LEU A 432 41.95 -3.25 -3.65
N LEU A 433 40.72 -2.88 -3.99
CA LEU A 433 40.21 -1.51 -3.97
C LEU A 433 39.48 -1.16 -2.67
N ASN A 434 39.75 -1.87 -1.56
CA ASN A 434 39.08 -1.69 -0.27
C ASN A 434 39.20 -0.26 0.35
N LYS A 435 39.84 0.70 -0.36
CA LYS A 435 39.67 2.16 -0.19
C LYS A 435 39.82 3.01 -1.48
N TYR A 436 39.98 2.40 -2.65
CA TYR A 436 40.14 3.12 -3.92
C TYR A 436 38.79 3.28 -4.60
N ARG A 437 38.45 4.50 -5.03
CA ARG A 437 37.13 4.75 -5.65
C ARG A 437 37.03 4.16 -7.04
N SER A 438 38.16 3.87 -7.67
CA SER A 438 38.25 3.21 -8.96
C SER A 438 39.59 2.48 -9.10
N LEU A 439 39.65 1.53 -10.03
CA LEU A 439 40.91 0.93 -10.48
C LEU A 439 41.90 2.00 -10.95
N LYS A 440 41.41 3.11 -11.52
CA LYS A 440 42.23 4.23 -11.96
C LYS A 440 42.91 4.96 -10.80
N ASP A 441 42.24 5.15 -9.68
CA ASP A 441 42.83 5.78 -8.48
C ASP A 441 43.88 4.86 -7.84
N PHE A 442 43.61 3.54 -7.84
CA PHE A 442 44.59 2.55 -7.42
C PHE A 442 45.81 2.54 -8.34
N CYS A 443 45.61 2.51 -9.66
CA CYS A 443 46.68 2.58 -10.64
C CYS A 443 47.43 3.93 -10.58
N ALA A 444 46.77 5.04 -10.24
CA ALA A 444 47.41 6.34 -10.06
C ALA A 444 48.31 6.34 -8.83
N ASP A 445 47.84 5.89 -7.65
CA ASP A 445 48.68 5.70 -6.46
C ASP A 445 49.84 4.72 -6.72
N MET A 446 49.62 3.70 -7.57
CA MET A 446 50.64 2.74 -8.00
C MET A 446 51.67 3.34 -8.96
N ASN A 447 51.25 4.25 -9.84
CA ASN A 447 52.11 4.91 -10.83
C ASN A 447 52.82 6.14 -10.24
N GLU A 448 52.26 6.77 -9.21
CA GLU A 448 52.92 7.81 -8.38
C GLU A 448 54.04 7.23 -7.49
N LEU A 449 54.22 5.90 -7.48
CA LEU A 449 55.47 5.26 -7.07
C LEU A 449 56.54 5.49 -8.15
N GLU A 450 56.83 6.75 -8.50
CA GLU A 450 57.94 7.09 -9.37
C GLU A 450 59.26 6.75 -8.67
N ASP A 451 60.12 6.10 -9.46
CA ASP A 451 61.47 5.59 -9.19
C ASP A 451 61.63 4.38 -8.24
N HIS A 452 61.84 3.24 -8.92
CA HIS A 452 62.63 2.07 -8.52
C HIS A 452 62.10 1.06 -7.50
N ASP A 453 60.92 1.23 -6.91
CA ASP A 453 60.42 0.28 -5.90
C ASP A 453 59.25 -0.60 -6.37
N THR A 454 59.19 -0.99 -7.65
CA THR A 454 58.36 -2.16 -8.06
C THR A 454 59.06 -3.49 -7.76
N SER A 455 60.33 -3.44 -7.35
CA SER A 455 61.12 -4.58 -6.88
C SER A 455 60.46 -5.26 -5.69
N PHE A 456 59.76 -4.52 -4.80
CA PHE A 456 59.03 -5.14 -3.71
C PHE A 456 57.79 -5.93 -4.15
N LEU A 457 57.10 -5.52 -5.22
CA LEU A 457 55.96 -6.26 -5.74
C LEU A 457 56.44 -7.58 -6.35
N VAL A 458 57.58 -7.53 -7.04
CA VAL A 458 58.26 -8.72 -7.57
C VAL A 458 58.86 -9.57 -6.44
N SER A 459 59.38 -8.98 -5.35
CA SER A 459 59.89 -9.68 -4.17
C SER A 459 58.77 -10.35 -3.38
N ALA A 460 57.71 -9.62 -3.03
CA ALA A 460 56.54 -10.18 -2.36
C ALA A 460 55.83 -11.26 -3.20
N TRP A 461 55.90 -11.15 -4.54
CA TRP A 461 55.41 -12.17 -5.46
C TRP A 461 56.38 -13.35 -5.64
N LYS A 462 57.69 -13.19 -5.39
CA LYS A 462 58.72 -14.24 -5.56
C LYS A 462 59.16 -14.92 -4.26
N ASP A 463 58.94 -14.29 -3.11
CA ASP A 463 59.22 -14.88 -1.81
C ASP A 463 58.26 -16.05 -1.58
N LYS A 464 58.84 -17.20 -1.25
CA LYS A 464 58.19 -18.50 -1.06
C LYS A 464 58.20 -18.84 0.42
#